data_AF-A0A838IM89-F1
#
_entry.id   AF-A0A838IM89-F1
#
_cell.length_a   1.000
_cell.length_b   1.000
_cell.length_c   1.000
_cell.angle_alpha   90.00
_cell.angle_beta   90.00
_cell.angle_gamma   90.00
#
_symmetry.space_group_name_H-M   'P 1'
#
loop_
_entity.id
_entity.type
_entity.pdbx_description
1 polymer ?
#
loop_
_entity_poly.entity_id
_entity_poly.type
_entity_poly.pdbx_seq_one_letter_code
_entity_poly.pdbx_strand_id
1 'polypeptide(L)'
;MADAFQNVNNLFLPDRLAALPTFPEWSSEQIETSRRGVEELLEKRRAVLEEKLSEIQTQYHWVSYVLRCLGYCATASEAPPLGTDSEEYRPDFTLFASASDFRRAVPHRGHRDFFTGALAIVRSLDWDASLDDYESEEGNYNPAYDVDRHLRNTGLTWGILTNGRIWRLFHRDTSGLMSTYFEIDLLKVLEDKDPDAFKFFWAIFSPDGLGGSTTGQPIAHRLLN
;
A
#
# COMPACT_ATOMS: atom_id res chain seq x y z
N MET A 1 -16.51 -11.37 -6.64
CA MET A 1 -15.25 -11.04 -7.34
C MET A 1 -15.28 -9.72 -8.13
N ALA A 2 -16.21 -9.47 -9.07
CA ALA A 2 -16.16 -8.25 -9.91
C ALA A 2 -16.35 -6.91 -9.16
N ASP A 3 -16.85 -6.93 -7.92
CA ASP A 3 -17.16 -5.71 -7.15
C ASP A 3 -16.14 -5.37 -6.05
N ALA A 4 -15.07 -6.16 -5.88
CA ALA A 4 -14.12 -5.96 -4.77
C ALA A 4 -12.91 -5.09 -5.15
N PHE A 5 -12.49 -5.13 -6.41
CA PHE A 5 -11.33 -4.40 -6.90
C PHE A 5 -11.58 -3.78 -8.27
N GLN A 6 -10.79 -2.78 -8.64
CA GLN A 6 -10.80 -2.11 -9.93
C GLN A 6 -9.38 -1.96 -10.46
N ASN A 7 -9.19 -2.20 -11.76
CA ASN A 7 -7.93 -1.97 -12.47
C ASN A 7 -8.06 -0.72 -13.35
N VAL A 8 -8.00 0.45 -12.73
CA VAL A 8 -8.35 1.74 -13.36
C VAL A 8 -7.30 2.11 -14.39
N ASN A 9 -7.76 2.45 -15.60
CA ASN A 9 -6.93 2.73 -16.78
C ASN A 9 -5.87 1.65 -17.07
N ASN A 10 -6.18 0.39 -16.71
CA ASN A 10 -5.32 -0.77 -16.94
C ASN A 10 -3.91 -0.58 -16.39
N LEU A 11 -3.75 -0.17 -15.12
CA LEU A 11 -2.44 -0.18 -14.45
C LEU A 11 -1.73 -1.50 -14.72
N PHE A 12 -2.45 -2.61 -14.52
CA PHE A 12 -2.01 -3.95 -14.91
C PHE A 12 -2.64 -4.38 -16.23
N LEU A 13 -1.95 -5.26 -16.96
CA LEU A 13 -2.50 -5.88 -18.17
C LEU A 13 -3.69 -6.78 -17.78
N PRO A 14 -4.90 -6.57 -18.36
CA PRO A 14 -6.09 -7.32 -17.97
C PRO A 14 -5.93 -8.85 -18.02
N ASP A 15 -5.29 -9.36 -19.07
CA ASP A 15 -5.06 -10.80 -19.23
C ASP A 15 -4.11 -11.36 -18.16
N ARG A 16 -3.12 -10.59 -17.74
CA ARG A 16 -2.19 -10.98 -16.67
C ARG A 16 -2.87 -10.97 -15.32
N LEU A 17 -3.67 -9.95 -15.04
CA LEU A 17 -4.45 -9.85 -13.81
C LEU A 17 -5.46 -10.99 -13.69
N ALA A 18 -6.12 -11.35 -14.80
CA ALA A 18 -7.02 -12.50 -14.86
C ALA A 18 -6.28 -13.85 -14.65
N ALA A 19 -5.01 -13.92 -15.06
CA ALA A 19 -4.16 -15.10 -14.87
C ALA A 19 -3.52 -15.18 -13.47
N LEU A 20 -3.68 -14.17 -12.60
CA LEU A 20 -3.07 -14.16 -11.27
C LEU A 20 -3.36 -15.43 -10.43
N PRO A 21 -4.56 -16.04 -10.47
CA PRO A 21 -4.83 -17.31 -9.78
C PRO A 21 -3.98 -18.50 -10.21
N THR A 22 -3.28 -18.40 -11.35
CA THR A 22 -2.36 -19.44 -11.85
C THR A 22 -0.94 -19.29 -11.32
N PHE A 23 -0.63 -18.19 -10.64
CA PHE A 23 0.71 -17.94 -10.11
C PHE A 23 0.97 -18.84 -8.89
N PRO A 24 2.20 -19.33 -8.69
CA PRO A 24 2.51 -20.22 -7.56
C PRO A 24 2.26 -19.55 -6.20
N GLU A 25 2.42 -18.23 -6.12
CA GLU A 25 2.13 -17.46 -4.91
C GLU A 25 0.65 -17.46 -4.51
N TRP A 26 -0.27 -17.80 -5.42
CA TRP A 26 -1.72 -17.86 -5.12
C TRP A 26 -2.09 -18.91 -4.07
N SER A 27 -1.24 -19.92 -3.90
CA SER A 27 -1.37 -20.97 -2.87
C SER A 27 -0.48 -20.76 -1.64
N SER A 28 0.08 -19.55 -1.48
CA SER A 28 0.94 -19.20 -0.36
C SER A 28 0.22 -19.31 1.00
N GLU A 29 0.83 -20.01 1.97
CA GLU A 29 0.29 -20.12 3.35
C GLU A 29 0.31 -18.77 4.08
N GLN A 30 1.17 -17.85 3.64
CA GLN A 30 1.22 -16.49 4.16
C GLN A 30 -0.09 -15.75 3.89
N ILE A 31 -0.81 -16.06 2.80
CA ILE A 31 -2.09 -15.41 2.50
C ILE A 31 -3.10 -15.65 3.62
N GLU A 32 -3.25 -16.91 4.05
CA GLU A 32 -4.20 -17.27 5.10
C GLU A 32 -3.77 -16.71 6.46
N THR A 33 -2.47 -16.69 6.73
CA THR A 33 -1.90 -16.09 7.94
C THR A 33 -2.20 -14.58 8.00
N SER A 34 -1.96 -13.86 6.90
CA SER A 34 -2.28 -12.44 6.77
C SER A 34 -3.78 -12.19 6.88
N ARG A 35 -4.61 -13.00 6.20
CA ARG A 35 -6.08 -12.89 6.23
C ARG A 35 -6.61 -12.96 7.65
N ARG A 36 -6.25 -14.02 8.38
CA ARG A 36 -6.65 -14.19 9.78
C ARG A 36 -6.16 -13.05 10.66
N GLY A 37 -4.92 -12.60 10.48
CA GLY A 37 -4.37 -11.48 11.24
C GLY A 37 -5.16 -10.18 11.04
N VAL A 38 -5.55 -9.88 9.80
CA VAL A 38 -6.33 -8.68 9.48
C VAL A 38 -7.79 -8.82 9.95
N GLU A 39 -8.38 -10.02 9.86
CA GLU A 39 -9.73 -10.30 10.39
C GLU A 39 -9.79 -10.13 11.91
N GLU A 40 -8.82 -10.68 12.65
CA GLU A 40 -8.71 -10.49 14.09
C GLU A 40 -8.48 -9.02 14.46
N LEU A 41 -7.71 -8.28 13.64
CA LEU A 41 -7.53 -6.84 13.81
C LEU A 41 -8.86 -6.09 13.63
N LEU A 42 -9.64 -6.42 12.58
CA LEU A 42 -10.96 -5.83 12.33
C LEU A 42 -11.88 -6.05 13.53
N GLU A 43 -11.94 -7.27 14.05
CA GLU A 43 -12.75 -7.60 15.22
C GLU A 43 -12.34 -6.77 16.45
N LYS A 44 -11.04 -6.70 16.75
CA LYS A 44 -10.51 -5.96 17.91
C LYS A 44 -10.66 -4.45 17.81
N ARG A 45 -10.73 -3.90 16.59
CA ARG A 45 -10.76 -2.45 16.33
C ARG A 45 -12.12 -1.94 15.90
N ARG A 46 -13.12 -2.81 15.66
CA ARG A 46 -14.45 -2.43 15.17
C ARG A 46 -15.04 -1.19 15.86
N ALA A 47 -15.11 -1.20 17.20
CA ALA A 47 -15.66 -0.07 17.96
C ALA A 47 -14.88 1.24 17.75
N VAL A 48 -13.56 1.17 17.61
CA VAL A 48 -12.71 2.35 17.35
C VAL A 48 -12.91 2.86 15.93
N LEU A 49 -13.04 1.96 14.95
CA LEU A 49 -13.28 2.33 13.54
C LEU A 49 -14.64 3.00 13.32
N GLU A 50 -15.63 2.71 14.16
CA GLU A 50 -16.95 3.37 14.13
C GLU A 50 -16.88 4.85 14.53
N GLU A 51 -15.83 5.28 15.24
CA GLU A 51 -15.64 6.66 15.68
C GLU A 51 -15.10 7.60 14.58
N LYS A 52 -14.84 7.08 13.36
CA LYS A 52 -14.25 7.82 12.23
C LYS A 52 -12.93 8.48 12.58
N LEU A 53 -11.88 7.66 12.56
CA LEU A 53 -10.53 8.04 12.93
C LEU A 53 -9.97 9.19 12.09
N SER A 54 -9.24 10.09 12.74
CA SER A 54 -8.35 11.03 12.05
C SER A 54 -7.20 10.29 11.36
N GLU A 55 -6.44 10.98 10.54
CA GLU A 55 -5.34 10.44 9.75
C GLU A 55 -4.32 9.69 10.63
N ILE A 56 -3.82 10.34 11.69
CA ILE A 56 -2.87 9.74 12.63
C ILE A 56 -3.49 8.52 13.34
N GLN A 57 -4.79 8.58 13.65
CA GLN A 57 -5.49 7.46 14.26
C GLN A 57 -5.66 6.30 13.27
N THR A 58 -5.99 6.56 12.01
CA THR A 58 -6.06 5.56 10.93
C THR A 58 -4.70 4.90 10.71
N GLN A 59 -3.64 5.69 10.68
CA GLN A 59 -2.25 5.21 10.60
C GLN A 59 -1.92 4.26 11.76
N TYR A 60 -2.14 4.72 12.99
CA TYR A 60 -1.71 4.02 14.18
C TYR A 60 -2.58 2.79 14.47
N HIS A 61 -3.90 2.94 14.51
CA HIS A 61 -4.82 1.88 14.93
C HIS A 61 -5.10 0.84 13.85
N TRP A 62 -4.92 1.18 12.57
CA TRP A 62 -5.28 0.32 11.45
C TRP A 62 -4.13 0.04 10.48
N VAL A 63 -3.73 1.04 9.69
CA VAL A 63 -2.82 0.86 8.54
C VAL A 63 -1.50 0.20 8.97
N SER A 64 -0.89 0.67 10.06
CA SER A 64 0.37 0.09 10.55
C SER A 64 0.25 -1.40 10.93
N TYR A 65 -0.91 -1.85 11.42
CA TYR A 65 -1.15 -3.25 11.74
C TYR A 65 -1.46 -4.09 10.50
N VAL A 66 -2.21 -3.55 9.54
CA VAL A 66 -2.45 -4.22 8.25
C VAL A 66 -1.11 -4.48 7.54
N LEU A 67 -0.22 -3.48 7.49
CA LEU A 67 1.12 -3.62 6.90
C LEU A 67 1.95 -4.70 7.62
N ARG A 68 1.86 -4.78 8.96
CA ARG A 68 2.51 -5.87 9.74
C ARG A 68 1.91 -7.24 9.43
N CYS A 69 0.59 -7.35 9.30
CA CYS A 69 -0.08 -8.60 8.94
C CYS A 69 0.29 -9.06 7.52
N LEU A 70 0.54 -8.14 6.59
CA LEU A 70 1.06 -8.44 5.26
C LEU A 70 2.54 -8.89 5.25
N GLY A 71 3.26 -8.67 6.36
CA GLY A 71 4.65 -9.10 6.53
C GLY A 71 5.71 -8.01 6.31
N TYR A 72 5.32 -6.75 6.16
CA TYR A 72 6.30 -5.67 6.00
C TYR A 72 7.06 -5.35 7.29
N CYS A 73 8.30 -4.92 7.10
CA CYS A 73 8.96 -4.04 8.05
C CYS A 73 8.72 -2.59 7.59
N ALA A 74 7.84 -1.86 8.29
CA ALA A 74 7.48 -0.49 7.93
C ALA A 74 8.14 0.52 8.89
N THR A 75 8.57 1.65 8.35
CA THR A 75 9.08 2.81 9.12
C THR A 75 8.18 4.01 8.89
N ALA A 76 7.99 4.85 9.91
CA ALA A 76 7.13 6.02 9.82
C ALA A 76 7.92 7.31 9.58
N SER A 77 7.38 8.22 8.76
CA SER A 77 7.86 9.60 8.55
C SER A 77 9.37 9.73 8.27
N GLU A 78 9.89 8.94 7.33
CA GLU A 78 11.31 9.01 6.95
C GLU A 78 11.59 10.25 6.09
N ALA A 79 12.68 10.96 6.38
CA ALA A 79 13.04 12.19 5.68
C ALA A 79 13.38 11.93 4.21
N PRO A 80 12.84 12.72 3.26
CA PRO A 80 13.20 12.58 1.86
C PRO A 80 14.65 13.02 1.57
N PRO A 81 15.30 12.52 0.50
CA PRO A 81 16.72 12.72 0.22
C PRO A 81 17.21 14.16 -0.02
N LEU A 82 16.29 15.13 -0.20
CA LEU A 82 16.59 16.50 -0.64
C LEU A 82 16.53 17.55 0.48
N GLY A 83 16.53 17.12 1.75
CA GLY A 83 16.71 18.04 2.89
C GLY A 83 15.55 19.01 3.11
N THR A 84 14.38 18.76 2.53
CA THR A 84 13.13 19.42 2.92
C THR A 84 12.68 18.82 4.24
N ASP A 85 12.96 19.50 5.35
CA ASP A 85 12.59 19.05 6.70
C ASP A 85 11.11 19.29 7.04
N SER A 86 10.27 19.51 6.02
CA SER A 86 8.83 19.65 6.18
C SER A 86 8.18 18.26 6.20
N GLU A 87 7.38 18.02 7.24
CA GLU A 87 6.61 16.79 7.42
C GLU A 87 5.71 16.46 6.22
N GLU A 88 5.21 17.48 5.51
CA GLU A 88 4.38 17.33 4.30
C GLU A 88 5.07 16.51 3.18
N TYR A 89 6.39 16.49 3.16
CA TYR A 89 7.17 15.80 2.13
C TYR A 89 7.58 14.38 2.53
N ARG A 90 7.31 13.99 3.78
CA ARG A 90 7.63 12.68 4.33
C ARG A 90 6.47 11.72 4.04
N PRO A 91 6.75 10.53 3.47
CA PRO A 91 5.72 9.51 3.37
C PRO A 91 5.32 9.02 4.76
N ASP A 92 4.04 8.71 4.97
CA ASP A 92 3.53 8.20 6.25
C ASP A 92 4.24 6.90 6.63
N PHE A 93 4.43 6.01 5.63
CA PHE A 93 5.25 4.82 5.78
C PHE A 93 6.21 4.61 4.61
N THR A 94 7.39 4.08 4.91
CA THR A 94 8.29 3.44 3.93
C THR A 94 8.35 1.94 4.22
N LEU A 95 8.15 1.12 3.20
CA LEU A 95 7.96 -0.32 3.33
C LEU A 95 9.22 -1.08 2.92
N PHE A 96 9.73 -1.94 3.80
CA PHE A 96 10.81 -2.87 3.52
C PHE A 96 10.30 -4.32 3.55
N ALA A 97 10.83 -5.17 2.68
CA ALA A 97 10.45 -6.58 2.61
C ALA A 97 10.77 -7.33 3.92
N SER A 98 11.86 -6.93 4.60
CA SER A 98 12.28 -7.56 5.84
C SER A 98 12.98 -6.59 6.79
N ALA A 99 13.08 -6.97 8.07
CA ALA A 99 13.88 -6.26 9.05
C ALA A 99 15.39 -6.24 8.69
N SER A 100 15.86 -7.18 7.88
CA SER A 100 17.24 -7.18 7.38
C SER A 100 17.46 -6.11 6.32
N ASP A 101 16.47 -5.85 5.46
CA ASP A 101 16.56 -4.79 4.44
C ASP A 101 16.49 -3.42 5.10
N PHE A 102 15.57 -3.25 6.04
CA PHE A 102 15.48 -2.02 6.83
C PHE A 102 16.81 -1.73 7.56
N ARG A 103 17.39 -2.72 8.26
CA ARG A 103 18.68 -2.53 8.97
C ARG A 103 19.83 -2.10 8.06
N ARG A 104 19.85 -2.55 6.80
CA ARG A 104 20.85 -2.09 5.81
C ARG A 104 20.60 -0.66 5.36
N ALA A 105 19.35 -0.21 5.36
CA ALA A 105 18.99 1.16 4.99
C ALA A 105 19.26 2.19 6.09
N VAL A 106 19.14 1.81 7.38
CA VAL A 106 19.28 2.72 8.54
C VAL A 106 20.49 3.67 8.47
N PRO A 107 21.72 3.23 8.11
CA PRO A 107 22.88 4.12 8.02
C PRO A 107 22.75 5.26 6.99
N HIS A 108 21.78 5.17 6.08
CA HIS A 108 21.57 6.09 4.96
C HIS A 108 20.37 7.03 5.16
N ARG A 109 19.72 7.05 6.34
CA ARG A 109 18.56 7.91 6.62
C ARG A 109 18.82 9.38 6.22
N GLY A 110 17.81 9.99 5.61
CA GLY A 110 17.92 11.35 5.05
C GLY A 110 18.63 11.44 3.69
N HIS A 111 19.11 10.31 3.15
CA HIS A 111 19.71 10.23 1.82
C HIS A 111 18.94 9.27 0.91
N ARG A 112 19.21 9.37 -0.40
CA ARG A 112 18.55 8.53 -1.42
C ARG A 112 18.80 7.04 -1.22
N ASP A 113 19.98 6.69 -0.71
CA ASP A 113 20.38 5.31 -0.48
C ASP A 113 19.48 4.59 0.54
N PHE A 114 18.84 5.33 1.47
CA PHE A 114 17.85 4.76 2.40
C PHE A 114 16.71 4.05 1.65
N PHE A 115 16.21 4.68 0.60
CA PHE A 115 15.05 4.20 -0.15
C PHE A 115 15.39 3.13 -1.18
N THR A 116 16.68 2.91 -1.48
CA THR A 116 17.09 1.94 -2.51
C THR A 116 16.69 0.50 -2.18
N GLY A 117 16.61 0.16 -0.89
CA GLY A 117 16.17 -1.17 -0.42
C GLY A 117 14.69 -1.25 -0.03
N ALA A 118 13.92 -0.17 -0.18
CA ALA A 118 12.50 -0.14 0.12
C ALA A 118 11.67 -0.59 -1.10
N LEU A 119 10.48 -1.11 -0.85
CA LEU A 119 9.55 -1.60 -1.88
C LEU A 119 8.55 -0.54 -2.31
N ALA A 120 8.04 0.24 -1.35
CA ALA A 120 7.01 1.24 -1.59
C ALA A 120 6.96 2.31 -0.50
N ILE A 121 6.25 3.39 -0.79
CA ILE A 121 5.75 4.35 0.21
C ILE A 121 4.25 4.20 0.40
N VAL A 122 3.74 4.67 1.54
CA VAL A 122 2.32 4.77 1.84
C VAL A 122 1.97 6.20 2.21
N ARG A 123 0.88 6.69 1.61
CA ARG A 123 0.11 7.86 2.05
C ARG A 123 -1.24 7.37 2.56
N SER A 124 -1.66 7.85 3.71
CA SER A 124 -2.85 7.41 4.44
C SER A 124 -3.67 8.60 4.89
N LEU A 125 -5.00 8.53 4.76
CA LEU A 125 -5.91 9.63 5.09
C LEU A 125 -6.79 9.30 6.31
N ASP A 126 -7.65 10.24 6.69
CA ASP A 126 -8.71 10.01 7.68
C ASP A 126 -9.62 8.84 7.28
N TRP A 127 -10.19 8.17 8.28
CA TRP A 127 -11.17 7.11 8.07
C TRP A 127 -12.44 7.72 7.48
N ASP A 128 -12.84 7.25 6.29
CA ASP A 128 -13.88 7.81 5.40
C ASP A 128 -13.45 8.98 4.49
N ALA A 129 -12.20 9.42 4.53
CA ALA A 129 -11.70 10.39 3.57
C ALA A 129 -11.83 9.87 2.12
N SER A 130 -12.22 10.75 1.20
CA SER A 130 -12.19 10.47 -0.23
C SER A 130 -10.75 10.36 -0.72
N LEU A 131 -10.48 9.35 -1.57
CA LEU A 131 -9.18 9.19 -2.22
C LEU A 131 -9.04 10.02 -3.52
N ASP A 132 -10.10 10.71 -3.93
CA ASP A 132 -10.16 11.53 -5.16
C ASP A 132 -10.32 13.02 -4.90
N ASP A 133 -11.00 13.37 -3.79
CA ASP A 133 -11.40 14.74 -3.44
C ASP A 133 -11.27 14.94 -1.93
N TYR A 134 -10.04 15.19 -1.46
CA TYR A 134 -9.72 15.33 -0.05
C TYR A 134 -9.76 16.79 0.38
N GLU A 135 -10.54 17.07 1.43
CA GLU A 135 -10.68 18.40 2.01
C GLU A 135 -9.50 18.68 2.95
N SER A 136 -8.74 19.73 2.67
CA SER A 136 -7.64 20.21 3.51
C SER A 136 -7.82 21.69 3.87
N GLU A 137 -6.98 22.21 4.76
CA GLU A 137 -6.99 23.64 5.11
C GLU A 137 -6.78 24.57 3.91
N GLU A 138 -6.05 24.10 2.88
CA GLU A 138 -5.77 24.86 1.64
C GLU A 138 -6.86 24.68 0.57
N GLY A 139 -7.89 23.87 0.87
CA GLY A 139 -8.97 23.51 -0.02
C GLY A 139 -8.90 22.05 -0.48
N ASN A 140 -9.82 21.71 -1.39
CA ASN A 140 -9.94 20.36 -1.92
C ASN A 140 -8.86 20.06 -2.96
N TYR A 141 -8.25 18.89 -2.86
CA TYR A 141 -7.29 18.39 -3.84
C TYR A 141 -7.34 16.86 -3.96
N ASN A 142 -6.66 16.30 -4.97
CA ASN A 142 -6.51 14.86 -5.14
C ASN A 142 -5.26 14.34 -4.41
N PRO A 143 -5.39 13.46 -3.38
CA PRO A 143 -4.27 12.93 -2.60
C PRO A 143 -3.25 12.10 -3.40
N ALA A 144 -3.58 11.66 -4.61
CA ALA A 144 -2.61 11.02 -5.50
C ALA A 144 -1.44 11.96 -5.87
N TYR A 145 -1.62 13.29 -5.72
CA TYR A 145 -0.53 14.26 -5.84
C TYR A 145 0.57 14.01 -4.80
N ASP A 146 0.22 13.73 -3.55
CA ASP A 146 1.18 13.42 -2.49
C ASP A 146 1.97 12.16 -2.83
N VAL A 147 1.28 11.13 -3.33
CA VAL A 147 1.91 9.87 -3.75
C VAL A 147 2.92 10.12 -4.87
N ASP A 148 2.53 10.81 -5.95
CA ASP A 148 3.44 11.14 -7.06
C ASP A 148 4.66 11.94 -6.58
N ARG A 149 4.44 12.93 -5.71
CA ARG A 149 5.51 13.71 -5.08
C ARG A 149 6.46 12.83 -4.27
N HIS A 150 5.96 11.96 -3.40
CA HIS A 150 6.80 11.05 -2.61
C HIS A 150 7.58 10.08 -3.51
N LEU A 151 6.97 9.54 -4.57
CA LEU A 151 7.67 8.66 -5.53
C LEU A 151 8.81 9.38 -6.25
N ARG A 152 8.60 10.63 -6.68
CA ARG A 152 9.66 11.45 -7.29
C ARG A 152 10.80 11.76 -6.32
N ASN A 153 10.47 12.08 -5.07
CA ASN A 153 11.45 12.46 -4.06
C ASN A 153 12.29 11.27 -3.60
N THR A 154 11.65 10.13 -3.32
CA THR A 154 12.32 8.91 -2.84
C THR A 154 12.97 8.12 -3.97
N GLY A 155 12.46 8.22 -5.18
CA GLY A 155 12.88 7.43 -6.33
C GLY A 155 12.26 6.03 -6.39
N LEU A 156 11.36 5.70 -5.46
CA LEU A 156 10.67 4.41 -5.41
C LEU A 156 9.67 4.23 -6.55
N THR A 157 9.45 2.97 -6.94
CA THR A 157 8.58 2.61 -8.06
C THR A 157 7.10 2.56 -7.67
N TRP A 158 6.79 2.13 -6.45
CA TRP A 158 5.43 1.85 -6.01
C TRP A 158 4.99 2.78 -4.88
N GLY A 159 3.79 3.33 -5.02
CA GLY A 159 3.16 4.18 -4.01
C GLY A 159 1.77 3.66 -3.68
N ILE A 160 1.43 3.64 -2.39
CA ILE A 160 0.13 3.20 -1.89
C ILE A 160 -0.61 4.41 -1.34
N LEU A 161 -1.86 4.62 -1.76
CA LEU A 161 -2.79 5.56 -1.16
C LEU A 161 -3.92 4.80 -0.47
N THR A 162 -4.25 5.14 0.77
CA THR A 162 -5.33 4.48 1.50
C THR A 162 -6.03 5.40 2.50
N ASN A 163 -7.29 5.13 2.81
CA ASN A 163 -8.00 5.67 3.97
C ASN A 163 -8.23 4.58 5.04
N GLY A 164 -7.43 3.51 4.98
CA GLY A 164 -7.58 2.29 5.76
C GLY A 164 -8.56 1.28 5.15
N ARG A 165 -9.66 1.75 4.57
CA ARG A 165 -10.70 0.91 3.95
C ARG A 165 -10.34 0.52 2.52
N ILE A 166 -10.09 1.53 1.69
CA ILE A 166 -9.75 1.37 0.27
C ILE A 166 -8.24 1.52 0.11
N TRP A 167 -7.64 0.67 -0.72
CA TRP A 167 -6.21 0.66 -0.99
C TRP A 167 -5.97 0.81 -2.48
N ARG A 168 -5.24 1.84 -2.88
CA ARG A 168 -4.82 2.09 -4.26
C ARG A 168 -3.32 1.90 -4.41
N LEU A 169 -2.90 1.14 -5.41
CA LEU A 169 -1.51 1.02 -5.83
C LEU A 169 -1.27 1.87 -7.07
N PHE A 170 -0.23 2.70 -7.02
CA PHE A 170 0.25 3.53 -8.13
C PHE A 170 1.65 3.11 -8.54
N HIS A 171 1.90 3.17 -9.84
CA HIS A 171 3.25 3.05 -10.41
C HIS A 171 3.82 4.43 -10.72
N ARG A 172 5.10 4.65 -10.42
CA ARG A 172 5.79 5.94 -10.59
C ARG A 172 5.68 6.55 -11.99
N ASP A 173 5.71 5.73 -13.03
CA ASP A 173 5.67 6.25 -14.41
C ASP A 173 4.31 6.82 -14.80
N THR A 174 3.24 6.41 -14.12
CA THR A 174 1.86 6.84 -14.40
C THR A 174 1.22 7.60 -13.24
N SER A 175 1.88 7.71 -12.08
CA SER A 175 1.32 8.35 -10.87
C SER A 175 0.92 9.81 -11.11
N GLY A 176 1.67 10.53 -11.95
CA GLY A 176 1.36 11.92 -12.31
C GLY A 176 0.05 12.10 -13.08
N LEU A 177 -0.54 11.02 -13.62
CA LEU A 177 -1.87 11.05 -14.24
C LEU A 177 -3.01 10.98 -13.22
N MET A 178 -2.71 10.57 -11.98
CA MET A 178 -3.64 10.38 -10.85
C MET A 178 -4.80 9.39 -11.09
N SER A 179 -4.96 8.91 -12.33
CA SER A 179 -6.10 8.15 -12.81
C SER A 179 -5.71 6.74 -13.26
N THR A 180 -4.47 6.31 -13.03
CA THR A 180 -4.00 4.95 -13.38
C THR A 180 -3.52 4.25 -12.11
N TYR A 181 -4.37 3.36 -11.58
CA TYR A 181 -4.11 2.65 -10.33
C TYR A 181 -4.89 1.34 -10.25
N PHE A 182 -4.43 0.42 -9.40
CA PHE A 182 -5.22 -0.72 -8.96
C PHE A 182 -5.84 -0.40 -7.61
N GLU A 183 -7.15 -0.57 -7.46
CA GLU A 183 -7.90 -0.28 -6.24
C GLU A 183 -8.56 -1.55 -5.69
N ILE A 184 -8.59 -1.71 -4.37
CA ILE A 184 -9.38 -2.75 -3.70
C ILE A 184 -9.94 -2.23 -2.38
N ASP A 185 -11.22 -2.52 -2.11
CA ASP A 185 -11.86 -2.21 -0.84
C ASP A 185 -11.59 -3.35 0.16
N LEU A 186 -10.54 -3.20 0.95
CA LEU A 186 -10.14 -4.17 1.97
C LEU A 186 -11.24 -4.38 3.01
N LEU A 187 -11.93 -3.32 3.44
CA LEU A 187 -12.98 -3.46 4.45
C LEU A 187 -14.12 -4.34 3.91
N LYS A 188 -14.57 -4.07 2.68
CA LYS A 188 -15.58 -4.89 2.02
C LYS A 188 -15.14 -6.34 1.86
N VAL A 189 -13.89 -6.58 1.45
CA VAL A 189 -13.33 -7.94 1.32
C VAL A 189 -13.41 -8.72 2.64
N LEU A 190 -13.10 -8.07 3.77
CA LEU A 190 -13.15 -8.69 5.09
C LEU A 190 -14.59 -8.90 5.58
N GLU A 191 -15.48 -7.95 5.34
CA GLU A 191 -16.89 -8.02 5.75
C GLU A 191 -17.68 -9.08 4.97
N ASP A 192 -17.45 -9.15 3.65
CA ASP A 192 -18.04 -10.16 2.76
C ASP A 192 -17.42 -11.55 2.98
N LYS A 193 -16.31 -11.63 3.73
CA LYS A 193 -15.51 -12.84 3.97
C LYS A 193 -15.16 -13.54 2.65
N ASP A 194 -14.74 -12.77 1.65
CA ASP A 194 -14.35 -13.26 0.33
C ASP A 194 -12.85 -13.64 0.32
N PRO A 195 -12.50 -14.93 0.46
CA PRO A 195 -11.10 -15.34 0.56
C PRO A 195 -10.34 -15.11 -0.75
N ASP A 196 -11.00 -15.20 -1.91
CA ASP A 196 -10.33 -15.01 -3.20
C ASP A 196 -10.06 -13.53 -3.46
N ALA A 197 -10.98 -12.64 -3.07
CA ALA A 197 -10.71 -11.20 -3.11
C ALA A 197 -9.56 -10.81 -2.15
N PHE A 198 -9.46 -11.45 -0.98
CA PHE A 198 -8.31 -11.23 -0.10
C PHE A 198 -6.99 -11.71 -0.73
N LYS A 199 -7.00 -12.80 -1.50
CA LYS A 199 -5.79 -13.23 -2.26
C LYS A 199 -5.35 -12.17 -3.27
N PHE A 200 -6.27 -11.49 -3.96
CA PHE A 200 -5.92 -10.34 -4.80
C PHE A 200 -5.28 -9.21 -3.97
N PHE A 201 -5.88 -8.85 -2.84
CA PHE A 201 -5.30 -7.85 -1.94
C PHE A 201 -3.87 -8.24 -1.53
N TRP A 202 -3.68 -9.45 -1.02
CA TRP A 202 -2.37 -9.91 -0.57
C TRP A 202 -1.36 -9.98 -1.72
N ALA A 203 -1.74 -10.54 -2.87
CA ALA A 203 -0.83 -10.71 -4.01
C ALA A 203 -0.32 -9.38 -4.59
N ILE A 204 -1.11 -8.30 -4.48
CA ILE A 204 -0.72 -6.97 -4.96
C ILE A 204 0.01 -6.17 -3.88
N PHE A 205 -0.49 -6.19 -2.65
CA PHE A 205 -0.04 -5.27 -1.60
C PHE A 205 0.98 -5.88 -0.63
N SER A 206 1.38 -7.15 -0.74
CA SER A 206 2.38 -7.78 0.15
C SER A 206 3.84 -7.60 -0.31
N PRO A 207 4.84 -7.89 0.57
CA PRO A 207 6.24 -7.94 0.17
C PRO A 207 6.51 -8.84 -1.04
N ASP A 208 5.86 -10.00 -1.12
CA ASP A 208 6.00 -10.91 -2.26
C ASP A 208 5.42 -10.28 -3.55
N GLY A 209 4.35 -9.51 -3.39
CA GLY A 209 3.70 -8.76 -4.47
C GLY A 209 4.62 -7.72 -5.11
N LEU A 210 5.26 -6.89 -4.27
CA LEU A 210 6.04 -5.72 -4.72
C LEU A 210 7.55 -5.99 -4.83
N GLY A 211 8.09 -6.87 -3.98
CA GLY A 211 9.53 -7.19 -3.89
C GLY A 211 9.91 -8.56 -4.46
N GLY A 212 8.92 -9.40 -4.78
CA GLY A 212 9.16 -10.76 -5.27
C GLY A 212 9.33 -11.76 -4.15
N SER A 213 9.14 -13.03 -4.50
CA SER A 213 9.29 -14.18 -3.60
C SER A 213 10.60 -14.91 -3.93
N THR A 214 10.94 -15.95 -3.15
CA THR A 214 12.03 -16.87 -3.49
C THR A 214 11.80 -17.60 -4.82
N THR A 215 10.58 -17.56 -5.36
CA THR A 215 10.17 -18.31 -6.56
C THR A 215 10.21 -17.48 -7.86
N GLY A 216 10.43 -16.16 -7.78
CA GLY A 216 10.52 -15.35 -8.99
C GLY A 216 10.42 -13.84 -8.79
N GLN A 217 10.25 -13.16 -9.92
CA GLN A 217 10.07 -11.70 -9.99
C GLN A 217 8.79 -11.26 -9.23
N PRO A 218 8.75 -9.99 -8.76
CA PRO A 218 7.55 -9.41 -8.15
C PRO A 218 6.28 -9.70 -8.95
N ILE A 219 5.19 -10.02 -8.26
CA ILE A 219 3.88 -10.25 -8.89
C ILE A 219 3.49 -8.99 -9.66
N ALA A 220 3.59 -7.81 -9.05
CA ALA A 220 3.24 -6.54 -9.69
C ALA A 220 4.03 -6.32 -11.00
N HIS A 221 5.32 -6.71 -11.04
CA HIS A 221 6.13 -6.61 -12.26
C HIS A 221 5.67 -7.60 -13.35
N ARG A 222 5.26 -8.82 -12.99
CA ARG A 222 4.67 -9.81 -13.92
C ARG A 222 3.29 -9.40 -14.42
N LEU A 223 2.58 -8.54 -13.69
CA LEU A 223 1.27 -8.02 -14.11
C LEU A 223 1.37 -6.85 -15.09
N LEU A 224 2.51 -6.17 -15.15
CA LEU A 224 2.81 -5.10 -16.11
C LEU A 224 3.25 -5.63 -17.50
N ASN A 225 3.75 -6.87 -17.60
CA ASN A 225 4.44 -7.41 -18.78
C ASN A 225 3.85 -8.76 -19.26
#